data_AF-A0A1G5VYH7-F1
#
_entry.id   AF-A0A1G5VYH7-F1
#
_cell.length_a   1.000
_cell.length_b   1.000
_cell.length_c   1.000
_cell.angle_alpha   90.00
_cell.angle_beta   90.00
_cell.angle_gamma   90.00
#
_symmetry.space_group_name_H-M   'P 1'
#
loop_
_entity.id
_entity.type
_entity.pdbx_description
1 polymer ?
#
loop_
_entity_poly.entity_id
_entity_poly.type
_entity_poly.pdbx_seq_one_letter_code
_entity_poly.pdbx_strand_id
1 'polypeptide(L)'
;MYRIKYNNKDYGEFTKLSDALYERDALFYCNFDYDLLVECDLENKYENKVLPPFPEKRSKGRIRGIKVNKKEREGEILFDHKKRVFYIQKGDKKIGQYASMTEAFYYKKILMENNWDENALRSKITLRINMNRKLDLNKEYKVELIYCPNCRSKLKINQEECPSCGFNIKEYLTQKKVINEE
;
A
#
# COMPACT_ATOMS: atom_id res chain seq x y z
N MET A 1 -26.66 18.18 13.74
CA MET A 1 -26.22 16.82 14.10
C MET A 1 -25.50 16.20 12.92
N TYR A 2 -24.26 15.75 13.15
CA TYR A 2 -23.44 15.04 12.19
C TYR A 2 -23.46 13.56 12.54
N ARG A 3 -23.62 12.69 11.53
CA ARG A 3 -23.63 11.23 11.74
C ARG A 3 -22.59 10.57 10.86
N ILE A 4 -21.84 9.63 11.43
CA ILE A 4 -20.86 8.83 10.71
C ILE A 4 -21.54 7.53 10.29
N LYS A 5 -21.58 7.22 8.99
CA LYS A 5 -22.16 5.98 8.48
C LYS A 5 -21.18 5.29 7.54
N TYR A 6 -21.00 3.99 7.75
CA TYR A 6 -20.18 3.13 6.89
C TYR A 6 -20.90 1.79 6.68
N ASN A 7 -21.06 1.36 5.42
CA ASN A 7 -21.78 0.12 5.05
C ASN A 7 -23.14 -0.06 5.75
N ASN A 8 -23.97 0.99 5.76
CA ASN A 8 -25.29 1.06 6.43
C ASN A 8 -25.28 0.93 7.96
N LYS A 9 -24.12 0.76 8.61
CA LYS A 9 -23.98 0.85 10.06
C LYS A 9 -23.77 2.31 10.47
N ASP A 10 -24.40 2.69 11.58
CA ASP A 10 -24.25 4.00 12.19
C ASP A 10 -23.12 3.94 13.22
N TYR A 11 -22.17 4.86 13.13
CA TYR A 11 -20.97 4.88 13.94
C TYR A 11 -20.95 5.98 15.01
N GLY A 12 -22.02 6.77 15.10
CA GLY A 12 -22.15 7.78 16.14
C GLY A 12 -22.74 9.09 15.63
N GLU A 13 -23.28 9.85 16.58
CA GLU A 13 -23.92 11.14 16.35
C GLU A 13 -23.20 12.24 17.14
N PHE A 14 -22.80 13.29 16.44
CA PHE A 14 -21.96 14.37 16.95
C PHE A 14 -22.63 15.73 16.78
N THR A 15 -22.41 16.62 17.74
CA THR A 15 -22.91 18.00 17.71
C THR A 15 -21.98 18.92 16.92
N LYS A 16 -20.66 18.74 17.06
CA LYS A 16 -19.63 19.49 16.33
C LYS A 16 -19.10 18.72 15.11
N LEU A 17 -18.76 19.45 14.04
CA LEU A 17 -18.20 18.86 12.82
C LEU A 17 -16.74 18.41 13.03
N SER A 18 -15.97 19.12 13.85
CA SER A 18 -14.60 18.77 14.22
C SER A 18 -14.51 17.36 14.77
N ASP A 19 -15.38 17.04 15.71
CA ASP A 19 -15.41 15.79 16.44
C ASP A 19 -15.83 14.65 15.50
N ALA A 20 -16.84 14.90 14.66
CA ALA A 20 -17.27 13.95 13.64
C ALA A 20 -16.17 13.63 12.59
N LEU A 21 -15.34 14.61 12.22
CA LEU A 21 -14.24 14.40 11.27
C LEU A 21 -13.08 13.66 11.92
N TYR A 22 -12.76 13.98 13.18
CA TYR A 22 -11.75 13.27 13.95
C TYR A 22 -12.10 11.79 14.11
N GLU A 23 -13.32 11.50 14.55
CA GLU A 23 -13.80 10.13 14.78
C GLU A 23 -13.89 9.33 13.48
N ARG A 24 -14.30 9.97 12.37
CA ARG A 24 -14.28 9.32 11.05
C ARG A 24 -12.87 8.90 10.65
N ASP A 25 -11.90 9.78 10.86
CA ASP A 25 -10.52 9.50 10.48
C ASP A 25 -9.90 8.45 11.40
N ALA A 26 -10.14 8.51 12.71
CA ALA A 26 -9.73 7.48 13.68
C ALA A 26 -10.34 6.11 13.36
N LEU A 27 -11.64 6.06 13.03
CA LEU A 27 -12.31 4.86 12.53
C LEU A 27 -11.67 4.34 11.23
N PHE A 28 -11.28 5.22 10.31
CA PHE A 28 -10.57 4.80 9.09
C PHE A 28 -9.21 4.18 9.40
N TYR A 29 -8.44 4.74 10.34
CA TYR A 29 -7.18 4.14 10.81
C TYR A 29 -7.38 2.77 11.45
N CYS A 30 -8.46 2.59 12.21
CA CYS A 30 -8.80 1.33 12.88
C CYS A 30 -9.57 0.35 11.98
N ASN A 31 -9.63 0.57 10.67
CA ASN A 31 -10.42 -0.25 9.72
C ASN A 31 -11.90 -0.43 10.11
N PHE A 32 -12.49 0.58 10.73
CA PHE A 32 -13.87 0.57 11.24
C PHE A 32 -14.14 -0.50 12.31
N ASP A 33 -13.10 -0.92 13.02
CA ASP A 33 -13.18 -1.73 14.24
C ASP A 33 -13.32 -0.81 15.46
N TYR A 34 -14.39 -1.02 16.23
CA TYR A 34 -14.69 -0.22 17.41
C TYR A 34 -13.78 -0.53 18.59
N ASP A 35 -13.38 -1.78 18.73
CA ASP A 35 -12.59 -2.21 19.89
C ASP A 35 -11.18 -1.58 19.83
N LEU A 36 -10.66 -1.39 18.61
CA LEU A 36 -9.39 -0.69 18.35
C LEU A 36 -9.49 0.84 18.44
N LEU A 37 -10.69 1.41 18.30
CA LEU A 37 -10.91 2.86 18.38
C LEU A 37 -10.72 3.38 19.81
N VAL A 38 -11.13 2.58 20.81
CA VAL A 38 -11.04 2.94 22.25
C VAL A 38 -9.59 3.10 22.72
N GLU A 39 -8.64 2.52 21.99
CA GLU A 39 -7.20 2.57 22.30
C GLU A 39 -6.48 3.75 21.62
N CYS A 40 -7.17 4.55 20.79
CA CYS A 40 -6.57 5.64 20.04
C CYS A 40 -6.59 6.99 20.80
N ASP A 41 -5.55 7.24 21.61
CA ASP A 41 -5.26 8.54 22.22
C ASP A 41 -4.64 9.53 21.21
N LEU A 42 -5.40 9.96 20.20
CA LEU A 42 -4.94 10.96 19.22
C LEU A 42 -5.54 12.34 19.52
N GLU A 43 -4.75 13.40 19.37
CA GLU A 43 -5.24 14.76 19.51
C GLU A 43 -6.13 15.18 18.31
N ASN A 44 -7.22 15.90 18.58
CA ASN A 44 -8.17 16.34 17.56
C ASN A 44 -7.60 17.47 16.69
N LYS A 45 -7.04 17.09 15.53
CA LYS A 45 -6.45 18.00 14.53
C LYS A 45 -7.43 19.03 13.92
N TYR A 46 -8.72 18.91 14.20
CA TYR A 46 -9.79 19.77 13.67
C TYR A 46 -10.33 20.77 14.69
N GLU A 47 -9.97 20.66 15.97
CA GLU A 47 -10.55 21.49 17.04
C GLU A 47 -10.26 22.98 16.87
N ASN A 48 -9.03 23.33 16.46
CA ASN A 48 -8.59 24.72 16.28
C ASN A 48 -8.68 25.23 14.83
N LYS A 49 -9.29 24.47 13.91
CA LYS A 49 -9.37 24.85 12.49
C LYS A 49 -10.74 25.42 12.15
N VAL A 50 -10.75 26.53 11.40
CA VAL A 50 -11.98 27.03 10.77
C VAL A 50 -12.36 26.09 9.63
N LEU A 51 -13.31 25.20 9.90
CA LEU A 51 -13.83 24.26 8.91
C LEU A 51 -14.75 25.00 7.93
N PRO A 52 -14.76 24.61 6.64
CA PRO A 52 -15.71 25.15 5.69
C PRO A 52 -17.14 24.85 6.15
N PRO A 53 -18.10 25.77 5.91
CA PRO A 53 -19.49 25.55 6.27
C PRO A 53 -20.02 24.29 5.57
N PHE A 54 -20.91 23.57 6.25
CA PHE A 54 -21.55 22.41 5.65
C PHE A 54 -22.30 22.86 4.39
N PRO A 55 -22.11 22.21 3.23
CA PRO A 55 -22.74 22.64 2.00
C PRO A 55 -24.26 22.53 2.11
N GLU A 56 -24.98 23.63 1.83
CA GLU A 56 -26.45 23.68 1.86
C GLU A 56 -27.09 22.62 0.93
N LYS A 57 -26.40 22.29 -0.16
CA LYS A 57 -26.79 21.22 -1.09
C LYS A 57 -25.75 20.10 -1.04
N ARG A 58 -26.08 19.03 -0.31
CA ARG A 58 -25.37 17.74 -0.44
C ARG A 58 -25.69 17.17 -1.82
N SER A 59 -24.67 16.88 -2.64
CA SER A 59 -24.89 16.10 -3.86
C SER A 59 -25.44 14.73 -3.48
N LYS A 60 -26.70 14.45 -3.81
CA LYS A 60 -27.34 13.16 -3.52
C LYS A 60 -26.81 12.13 -4.53
N GLY A 61 -26.12 11.10 -4.03
CA GLY A 61 -25.69 9.93 -4.79
C GLY A 61 -24.30 10.01 -5.43
N ARG A 62 -23.86 8.88 -6.00
CA ARG A 62 -22.71 8.81 -6.94
C ARG A 62 -22.87 9.97 -7.91
N ILE A 63 -21.83 10.78 -8.12
CA ILE A 63 -21.84 11.87 -9.10
C ILE A 63 -22.13 11.26 -10.49
N ARG A 64 -23.41 11.06 -10.81
CA ARG A 64 -23.89 10.60 -12.11
C ARG A 64 -23.83 11.83 -12.99
N GLY A 65 -22.75 11.97 -13.75
CA GLY A 65 -22.63 13.03 -14.74
C GLY A 65 -21.24 13.62 -14.90
N ILE A 66 -20.37 13.57 -13.88
CA ILE A 66 -18.96 13.85 -14.12
C ILE A 66 -18.34 12.57 -14.68
N LYS A 67 -18.47 12.39 -16.00
CA LYS A 67 -17.56 11.53 -16.76
C LYS A 67 -16.18 12.16 -16.64
N VAL A 68 -15.53 11.97 -15.48
CA VAL A 68 -14.12 12.30 -15.36
C VAL A 68 -13.44 11.37 -16.35
N ASN A 69 -12.92 11.93 -17.45
CA ASN A 69 -12.07 11.19 -18.37
C ASN A 69 -10.78 10.84 -17.60
N LYS A 70 -10.82 9.71 -16.88
CA LYS A 70 -9.66 9.19 -16.13
C LYS A 70 -8.45 9.06 -17.04
N LYS A 71 -8.67 8.72 -18.31
CA LYS A 71 -7.62 8.66 -19.34
C LYS A 71 -6.93 10.02 -19.57
N GLU A 72 -7.69 11.11 -19.61
CA GLU A 72 -7.13 12.46 -19.82
C GLU A 72 -6.43 12.97 -18.55
N ARG A 73 -6.96 12.63 -17.37
CA ARG A 73 -6.44 13.12 -16.09
C ARG A 73 -5.22 12.33 -15.62
N GLU A 74 -5.31 11.01 -15.66
CA GLU A 74 -4.34 10.09 -15.09
C GLU A 74 -3.41 9.49 -16.14
N GLY A 75 -3.71 9.59 -17.44
CA GLY A 75 -2.95 8.92 -18.49
C GLY A 75 -3.02 7.40 -18.41
N GLU A 76 -2.48 6.72 -19.40
CA GLU A 76 -2.48 5.25 -19.53
C GLU A 76 -1.05 4.73 -19.66
N ILE A 77 -0.81 3.51 -19.15
CA ILE A 77 0.43 2.78 -19.42
C ILE A 77 0.11 1.77 -20.50
N LEU A 78 0.86 1.82 -21.59
CA LEU A 78 0.69 0.95 -22.74
C LEU A 78 1.98 0.19 -22.98
N PHE A 79 1.87 -0.99 -23.59
CA PHE A 79 3.01 -1.82 -23.93
C PHE A 79 3.27 -1.78 -25.43
N ASP A 80 4.48 -1.42 -25.83
CA ASP A 80 4.92 -1.47 -27.22
C ASP A 80 5.46 -2.88 -27.52
N HIS A 81 4.68 -3.67 -28.26
CA HIS A 81 5.08 -5.03 -28.65
C HIS A 81 6.31 -5.08 -29.56
N LYS A 82 6.59 -4.02 -30.34
CA LYS A 82 7.75 -3.99 -31.25
C LYS A 82 9.05 -3.81 -30.47
N LYS A 83 9.02 -2.93 -29.47
CA LYS A 83 10.19 -2.61 -28.64
C LYS A 83 10.26 -3.42 -27.34
N ARG A 84 9.19 -4.16 -27.01
CA ARG A 84 9.01 -4.90 -25.75
C ARG A 84 9.20 -4.03 -24.50
N VAL A 85 8.72 -2.79 -24.54
CA VAL A 85 8.83 -1.82 -23.44
C VAL A 85 7.48 -1.19 -23.11
N PHE A 86 7.32 -0.75 -21.87
CA PHE A 86 6.15 0.01 -21.41
C PHE A 86 6.38 1.50 -21.64
N TYR A 87 5.34 2.25 -22.01
CA TYR A 87 5.38 3.70 -22.12
C TYR A 87 4.13 4.32 -21.52
N ILE A 88 4.24 5.57 -21.05
CA ILE A 88 3.11 6.31 -20.49
C ILE A 88 2.53 7.19 -21.60
N GLN A 89 1.22 7.14 -21.83
CA GLN A 89 0.53 7.98 -22.80
C GLN A 89 -0.48 8.88 -22.10
N LYS A 90 -0.42 10.18 -22.38
CA LYS A 90 -1.44 11.15 -21.96
C LYS A 90 -1.89 11.97 -23.17
N GLY A 91 -3.14 11.77 -23.59
CA GLY A 91 -3.62 12.27 -24.88
C GLY A 91 -2.74 11.73 -26.01
N ASP A 92 -2.16 12.63 -26.79
CA ASP A 92 -1.31 12.28 -27.94
C ASP A 92 0.19 12.15 -27.60
N LYS A 93 0.59 12.54 -26.38
CA LYS A 93 2.00 12.52 -25.96
C LYS A 93 2.39 11.18 -25.35
N LYS A 94 3.50 10.61 -25.84
CA LYS A 94 4.15 9.42 -25.28
C LYS A 94 5.35 9.85 -24.44
N ILE A 95 5.36 9.47 -23.17
CA ILE A 95 6.36 9.85 -22.18
C ILE A 95 7.10 8.61 -21.70
N GLY A 96 8.42 8.61 -21.92
CA GLY A 96 9.34 7.58 -21.45
C GLY A 96 9.17 6.21 -22.11
N GLN A 97 10.17 5.35 -21.90
CA GLN A 97 10.16 3.92 -22.23
C GLN A 97 10.78 3.18 -21.05
N TYR A 98 10.09 2.17 -20.53
CA TYR A 98 10.40 1.48 -19.29
C TYR A 98 10.42 -0.02 -19.51
N ALA A 99 11.32 -0.72 -18.81
CA ALA A 99 11.50 -2.15 -19.02
C ALA A 99 10.40 -2.97 -18.33
N SER A 100 9.84 -2.46 -17.21
CA SER A 100 8.80 -3.15 -16.45
C SER A 100 7.55 -2.28 -16.26
N MET A 101 6.41 -2.95 -16.05
CA MET A 101 5.14 -2.30 -15.71
C MET A 101 5.24 -1.51 -14.40
N THR A 102 5.98 -2.04 -13.42
CA THR A 102 6.18 -1.41 -12.11
C THR A 102 6.98 -0.11 -12.22
N GLU A 103 8.01 -0.09 -13.06
CA GLU A 103 8.81 1.09 -13.35
C GLU A 103 7.94 2.16 -14.03
N ALA A 104 7.16 1.78 -15.04
CA ALA A 104 6.21 2.69 -15.69
C ALA A 104 5.16 3.24 -14.70
N PHE A 105 4.67 2.43 -13.76
CA PHE A 105 3.71 2.88 -12.75
C PHE A 105 4.32 3.88 -11.78
N TYR A 106 5.56 3.66 -11.34
CA TYR A 106 6.28 4.57 -10.47
C TYR A 106 6.44 5.95 -11.11
N TYR A 107 6.91 6.00 -12.35
CA TYR A 107 7.07 7.27 -13.08
C TYR A 107 5.74 7.95 -13.41
N LYS A 108 4.69 7.18 -13.70
CA LYS A 108 3.33 7.71 -13.84
C LYS A 108 2.86 8.42 -12.57
N LYS A 109 3.08 7.81 -11.40
CA LYS A 109 2.70 8.41 -10.11
C LYS A 109 3.44 9.73 -9.87
N ILE A 110 4.74 9.78 -10.15
CA ILE A 110 5.53 11.02 -10.07
C ILE A 110 4.98 12.10 -10.99
N LEU A 111 4.65 11.75 -12.25
CA LEU A 111 4.04 12.70 -13.18
C LEU A 111 2.69 13.20 -12.66
N MET A 112 1.86 12.34 -12.08
CA MET A 112 0.57 12.74 -11.52
C MET A 112 0.72 13.72 -10.34
N GLU A 113 1.67 13.47 -9.44
CA GLU A 113 1.93 14.34 -8.27
C GLU A 113 2.50 15.72 -8.67
N ASN A 114 3.24 15.79 -9.77
CA ASN A 114 3.89 17.01 -10.27
C ASN A 114 3.16 17.66 -11.45
N ASN A 115 1.84 17.50 -11.55
CA ASN A 115 1.02 18.09 -12.63
C ASN A 115 1.53 17.79 -14.06
N TRP A 116 2.14 16.63 -14.26
CA TRP A 116 2.70 16.15 -15.53
C TRP A 116 3.90 16.95 -16.05
N ASP A 117 4.66 17.58 -15.16
CA ASP A 117 5.95 18.18 -15.52
C ASP A 117 7.01 17.09 -15.79
N GLU A 118 7.52 17.03 -17.01
CA GLU A 118 8.59 16.11 -17.41
C GLU A 118 9.90 16.39 -16.68
N ASN A 119 10.10 17.62 -16.18
CA ASN A 119 11.30 17.96 -15.40
C ASN A 119 11.34 17.24 -14.04
N ALA A 120 10.18 16.84 -13.50
CA ALA A 120 10.10 16.05 -12.28
C ALA A 120 10.66 14.64 -12.45
N LEU A 121 10.73 14.13 -13.69
CA LEU A 121 11.41 12.87 -13.98
C LEU A 121 12.94 13.05 -13.90
N ARG A 122 13.48 14.19 -14.38
CA ARG A 122 14.93 14.44 -14.44
C ARG A 122 15.58 14.48 -13.06
N SER A 123 14.89 15.00 -12.05
CA SER A 123 15.43 15.16 -10.69
C SER A 123 15.49 13.85 -9.89
N LYS A 124 14.80 12.78 -10.31
CA LYS A 124 14.69 11.50 -9.56
C LYS A 124 15.26 10.27 -10.29
N ILE A 125 15.92 10.43 -11.45
CA ILE A 125 16.54 9.35 -12.24
C ILE A 125 17.58 8.53 -11.45
N THR A 126 18.13 9.05 -10.35
CA THR A 126 19.24 8.43 -9.61
C THR A 126 18.83 7.25 -8.72
N LEU A 127 17.54 7.09 -8.38
CA LEU A 127 17.04 5.90 -7.67
C LEU A 127 16.43 4.94 -8.68
N ARG A 128 17.24 4.41 -9.60
CA ARG A 128 16.93 3.11 -10.20
C ARG A 128 16.88 2.12 -9.05
N ILE A 129 15.68 1.86 -8.56
CA ILE A 129 15.43 0.91 -7.49
C ILE A 129 15.89 -0.45 -8.03
N ASN A 130 17.08 -0.89 -7.61
CA ASN A 130 17.61 -2.23 -7.82
C ASN A 130 16.75 -3.25 -7.03
N MET A 131 15.47 -3.41 -7.40
CA MET A 131 14.58 -4.44 -6.83
C MET A 131 14.79 -5.83 -7.46
N ASN A 132 15.70 -5.94 -8.44
CA ASN A 132 16.12 -7.23 -8.99
C ASN A 132 17.57 -7.52 -8.60
N ARG A 133 17.88 -7.60 -7.30
CA ARG A 133 19.02 -8.44 -6.90
C ARG A 133 18.63 -9.87 -7.24
N LYS A 134 19.04 -10.36 -8.40
CA LYS A 134 19.06 -11.81 -8.66
C LYS A 134 19.76 -12.43 -7.45
N LEU A 135 19.07 -13.31 -6.72
CA LEU A 135 19.70 -14.09 -5.67
C LEU A 135 20.85 -14.83 -6.34
N ASP A 136 22.04 -14.64 -5.81
CA ASP A 136 23.23 -15.29 -6.30
C ASP A 136 23.11 -16.75 -5.84
N LEU A 137 22.79 -17.65 -6.77
CA LEU A 137 22.57 -19.06 -6.47
C LEU A 137 23.81 -19.73 -5.85
N ASN A 138 24.99 -19.09 -6.00
CA ASN A 138 26.25 -19.56 -5.45
C ASN A 138 26.56 -18.99 -4.05
N LYS A 139 25.66 -18.17 -3.47
CA LYS A 139 25.80 -17.65 -2.10
C LYS A 139 24.82 -18.32 -1.16
N GLU A 140 25.33 -18.83 -0.05
CA GLU A 140 24.49 -19.32 1.04
C GLU A 140 23.80 -18.16 1.76
N TYR A 141 22.47 -18.22 1.80
CA TYR A 141 21.65 -17.29 2.58
C TYR A 141 21.22 -17.97 3.87
N LYS A 142 21.34 -17.27 5.00
CA LYS A 142 20.79 -17.76 6.28
C LYS A 142 19.27 -17.81 6.16
N VAL A 143 18.71 -19.03 6.12
CA VAL A 143 17.27 -19.25 6.13
C VAL A 143 16.81 -19.36 7.59
N GLU A 144 16.06 -18.36 8.05
CA GLU A 144 15.44 -18.38 9.38
C GLU A 144 14.00 -18.91 9.26
N LEU A 145 13.70 -20.01 9.95
CA LEU A 145 12.35 -20.60 9.96
C LEU A 145 11.46 -19.84 10.94
N ILE A 146 10.47 -19.12 10.41
CA ILE A 146 9.46 -18.38 11.21
C ILE A 146 8.34 -19.33 11.71
N TYR A 147 8.15 -20.47 11.03
CA TYR A 147 7.07 -21.43 11.32
C TYR A 147 7.60 -22.85 11.39
N CYS A 148 7.02 -23.65 12.27
CA CYS A 148 7.36 -25.07 12.40
C CYS A 148 6.92 -25.84 11.13
N PRO A 149 7.82 -26.60 10.47
CA PRO A 149 7.48 -27.39 9.29
C PRO A 149 6.46 -28.50 9.57
N ASN A 150 6.37 -28.98 10.82
CA ASN A 150 5.45 -30.05 11.21
C ASN A 150 4.06 -29.53 11.60
N CYS A 151 3.98 -28.61 12.59
CA CYS A 151 2.70 -28.16 13.16
C CYS A 151 2.29 -26.74 12.76
N ARG A 152 3.11 -26.02 11.97
CA ARG A 152 2.90 -24.62 11.54
C ARG A 152 2.77 -23.59 12.66
N SER A 153 3.06 -23.97 13.90
CA SER A 153 3.15 -23.01 15.01
C SER A 153 4.24 -21.99 14.76
N LYS A 154 4.01 -20.75 15.19
CA LYS A 154 4.98 -19.66 15.09
C LYS A 154 6.19 -19.96 15.98
N LEU A 155 7.38 -19.92 15.39
CA LEU A 155 8.66 -20.12 16.08
C LEU A 155 9.26 -18.77 16.43
N LYS A 156 9.97 -18.71 17.56
CA LYS A 156 10.86 -17.58 17.86
C LYS A 156 12.21 -17.81 17.17
N ILE A 157 12.88 -16.71 16.83
CA ILE A 157 14.22 -16.71 16.25
C ILE A 157 15.16 -17.51 17.17
N ASN A 158 15.89 -18.48 16.63
CA ASN A 158 16.80 -19.41 17.33
C ASN A 158 16.15 -20.45 18.26
N GLN A 159 14.87 -20.80 18.10
CA GLN A 159 14.32 -21.94 18.83
C GLN A 159 14.82 -23.29 18.28
N GLU A 160 15.30 -24.13 19.18
CA GLU A 160 15.90 -25.43 18.86
C GLU A 160 14.83 -26.51 18.62
N GLU A 161 13.73 -26.41 19.36
CA GLU A 161 12.59 -27.31 19.31
C GLU A 161 11.28 -26.53 19.24
N CYS A 162 10.30 -27.09 18.54
CA CYS A 162 8.99 -26.48 18.45
C CYS A 162 8.23 -26.64 19.78
N PRO A 163 7.80 -25.53 20.42
CA PRO A 163 7.10 -25.60 21.71
C PRO A 163 5.71 -26.24 21.64
N SER A 164 5.13 -26.38 20.45
CA SER A 164 3.80 -26.98 20.28
C SER A 164 3.81 -28.47 19.94
N CYS A 165 4.89 -28.99 19.34
CA CYS A 165 4.92 -30.38 18.88
C CYS A 165 6.23 -31.12 19.19
N GLY A 166 7.19 -30.48 19.86
CA GLY A 166 8.48 -31.08 20.20
C GLY A 166 9.39 -31.35 18.99
N PHE A 167 9.04 -30.84 17.80
CA PHE A 167 9.83 -31.09 16.59
C PHE A 167 11.20 -30.39 16.66
N ASN A 168 12.29 -31.14 16.43
CA ASN A 168 13.65 -30.62 16.47
C ASN A 168 13.99 -29.84 15.19
N ILE A 169 14.06 -28.51 15.32
CA ILE A 169 14.30 -27.58 14.22
C ILE A 169 15.77 -27.53 13.86
N LYS A 170 16.67 -27.73 14.83
CA LYS A 170 18.12 -27.78 14.60
C LYS A 170 18.49 -28.91 13.65
N GLU A 171 17.99 -30.12 13.90
CA GLU A 171 18.23 -31.28 13.06
C GLU A 171 17.69 -31.11 11.63
N TYR A 172 16.52 -30.49 11.49
CA TYR A 172 15.93 -30.21 10.18
C TYR A 172 16.77 -29.23 9.34
N LEU A 173 17.37 -28.22 9.99
CA LEU A 173 18.25 -27.25 9.32
C LEU A 173 19.62 -27.85 8.98
N THR A 174 20.14 -28.79 9.78
CA THR A 174 21.43 -29.46 9.50
C THR A 174 21.31 -30.54 8.44
N GLN A 175 20.23 -31.34 8.41
CA GLN A 175 20.01 -32.37 7.38
C GLN A 175 19.92 -31.79 5.96
N LYS A 176 19.34 -30.59 5.80
CA LYS A 176 19.31 -29.89 4.51
C LYS A 176 20.67 -29.38 4.03
N LYS A 177 21.66 -29.23 4.92
CA LYS A 177 23.03 -28.87 4.50
C LYS A 177 23.74 -30.05 3.84
N VAL A 178 23.58 -31.25 4.40
CA VAL A 178 24.24 -32.47 3.89
C VAL A 178 23.74 -32.86 2.50
N ILE A 179 22.46 -32.63 2.19
CA ILE A 179 21.88 -32.97 0.88
C ILE A 179 22.34 -32.03 -0.24
N ASN A 180 22.89 -30.84 0.09
CA ASN A 180 23.34 -29.86 -0.90
C ASN A 180 24.86 -29.93 -1.18
N GLU A 181 25.58 -30.87 -0.57
CA GLU A 181 27.04 -31.08 -0.75
C GLU A 181 27.39 -32.36 -1.52
N GLU A 182 26.40 -33.10 -2.06
CA GLU A 182 26.60 -34.23 -3.00
C GLU A 182 26.24 -33.86 -4.45
#